data_AF-A0A2H5YUB5-F1
#
_entry.id   AF-A0A2H5YUB5-F1
#
_cell.length_a   1.000
_cell.length_b   1.000
_cell.length_c   1.000
_cell.angle_alpha   90.00
_cell.angle_beta   90.00
_cell.angle_gamma   90.00
#
_symmetry.space_group_name_H-M   'P 1'
#
loop_
_entity.id
_entity.type
_entity.pdbx_description
1 polymer ?
#
loop_
_entity_poly.entity_id
_entity_poly.type
_entity_poly.pdbx_seq_one_letter_code
_entity_poly.pdbx_strand_id
1 'polypeptide(L)'
;MAQRLQTPMRCPLCGRELVDVRIRHIGDVTARLPWQLHAGRCPEHGWFQAEVISKPPREIFPVNRPGGIARRVVIEGKEIYAFPTIWNSLDTRQEVDPLDPRYWEVDWDRLGVRPPQRAAA
;
A
#
# COMPACT_ATOMS: atom_id res chain seq x y z
N MET A 1 -16.99 -10.70 18.46
CA MET A 1 -16.73 -11.07 17.05
C MET A 1 -15.41 -10.44 16.65
N ALA A 2 -14.37 -11.22 16.36
CA ALA A 2 -13.11 -10.64 15.88
C ALA A 2 -13.37 -10.05 14.49
N GLN A 3 -13.41 -8.73 14.36
CA GLN A 3 -13.40 -8.08 13.06
C GLN A 3 -12.16 -8.60 12.34
N ARG A 4 -12.35 -9.29 11.21
CA ARG A 4 -11.25 -9.53 10.26
C ARG A 4 -10.76 -8.14 9.88
N LEU A 5 -9.65 -7.69 10.47
CA LEU A 5 -8.92 -6.53 10.00
C LEU A 5 -8.53 -6.83 8.56
N GLN A 6 -9.29 -6.27 7.61
CA GLN A 6 -8.99 -6.35 6.19
C GLN A 6 -8.17 -5.12 5.82
N THR A 7 -7.09 -5.34 5.08
CA THR A 7 -6.32 -4.23 4.52
C THR A 7 -7.05 -3.73 3.25
N PRO A 8 -7.22 -2.42 3.07
CA PRO A 8 -7.73 -1.86 1.80
C PRO A 8 -6.69 -1.97 0.67
N MET A 9 -5.44 -2.34 0.99
CA MET A 9 -4.38 -2.54 0.01
C MET A 9 -4.74 -3.63 -1.01
N ARG A 10 -4.69 -3.27 -2.29
CA ARG A 10 -4.71 -4.17 -3.43
C ARG A 10 -3.32 -4.26 -4.06
N CYS A 11 -3.07 -5.27 -4.88
CA CYS A 11 -1.82 -5.37 -5.61
C CYS A 11 -1.62 -4.11 -6.48
N PRO A 12 -0.52 -3.34 -6.29
CA PRO A 12 -0.26 -2.15 -7.10
C PRO A 12 -0.19 -2.43 -8.60
N LEU A 13 0.16 -3.65 -9.00
CA LEU A 13 0.38 -3.98 -10.41
C LEU A 13 -0.86 -4.49 -11.13
N CYS A 14 -1.60 -5.43 -10.53
CA CYS A 14 -2.77 -6.05 -11.18
C CYS A 14 -4.12 -5.69 -10.56
N GLY A 15 -4.15 -4.95 -9.44
CA GLY A 15 -5.38 -4.53 -8.77
C GLY A 15 -6.15 -5.62 -8.01
N ARG A 16 -5.68 -6.88 -8.05
CA ARG A 16 -6.33 -8.00 -7.33
C ARG A 16 -6.16 -7.87 -5.82
N GLU A 17 -7.06 -8.50 -5.08
CA GLU A 17 -6.97 -8.62 -3.62
C GLU A 17 -5.71 -9.39 -3.23
N LEU A 18 -5.11 -8.97 -2.11
CA LEU A 18 -3.93 -9.61 -1.57
C LEU A 18 -4.34 -10.80 -0.71
N VAL A 19 -3.56 -11.89 -0.83
CA VAL A 19 -3.64 -13.05 0.05
C VAL A 19 -2.63 -12.92 1.19
N ASP A 20 -2.73 -13.80 2.19
CA ASP A 20 -1.81 -13.85 3.34
C ASP A 20 -1.66 -12.49 4.05
N VAL A 21 -2.75 -11.72 4.15
CA VAL A 21 -2.78 -10.38 4.73
C VAL A 21 -2.35 -10.41 6.19
N ARG A 22 -1.43 -9.51 6.54
CA ARG A 22 -0.93 -9.29 7.90
C ARG A 22 -1.06 -7.83 8.26
N ILE A 23 -1.79 -7.54 9.33
CA ILE A 23 -1.84 -6.22 9.95
C ILE A 23 -1.17 -6.35 11.30
N ARG A 24 -0.08 -5.61 11.52
CA ARG A 24 0.67 -5.60 12.78
C ARG A 24 0.64 -4.21 13.37
N HIS A 25 0.24 -4.09 14.62
CA HIS A 25 0.47 -2.88 15.38
C HIS A 25 1.98 -2.79 15.68
N ILE A 26 2.61 -1.70 15.24
CA ILE A 26 4.04 -1.43 15.46
C ILE A 26 4.22 -0.70 16.80
N GLY A 27 3.29 0.19 17.13
CA GLY A 27 3.28 0.92 18.39
C GLY A 27 2.32 2.11 18.33
N ASP A 28 2.46 2.99 19.30
CA ASP A 28 1.75 4.25 19.35
C ASP A 28 2.71 5.39 19.00
N VAL A 29 2.25 6.32 18.15
CA VAL A 29 2.94 7.60 17.97
C VAL A 29 2.31 8.66 18.88
N THR A 30 2.84 9.89 18.83
CA THR A 30 2.32 11.05 19.57
C THR A 30 0.79 11.12 19.51
N ALA A 31 0.16 11.47 20.64
CA ALA A 31 -1.29 11.48 20.81
C ALA A 31 -1.99 10.11 20.72
N ARG A 32 -1.28 9.00 20.99
CA ARG A 32 -1.82 7.62 21.01
C ARG A 32 -2.45 7.21 19.68
N LEU A 33 -1.90 7.76 18.60
CA LEU A 33 -2.36 7.45 17.25
C LEU A 33 -1.79 6.09 16.85
N PRO A 34 -2.62 5.20 16.28
CA PRO A 34 -2.18 3.86 15.94
C PRO A 34 -1.15 3.90 14.81
N TRP A 35 -0.01 3.22 15.03
CA TRP A 35 0.95 2.92 13.98
C TRP A 35 0.85 1.43 13.62
N GLN A 36 0.46 1.17 12.37
CA GLN A 36 0.22 -0.17 11.86
C GLN A 36 1.03 -0.42 10.59
N LEU A 37 1.54 -1.64 10.46
CA LEU A 37 2.08 -2.19 9.21
C LEU A 37 1.00 -3.06 8.56
N HIS A 38 0.62 -2.71 7.34
CA HIS A 38 -0.25 -3.51 6.51
C HIS A 38 0.59 -4.20 5.45
N ALA A 39 0.55 -5.52 5.37
CA ALA A 39 1.25 -6.29 4.35
C ALA A 39 0.33 -7.34 3.73
N GLY A 40 0.53 -7.64 2.46
CA GLY A 40 -0.19 -8.69 1.75
C GLY A 40 0.59 -9.20 0.54
N ARG A 41 0.26 -10.41 0.09
CA ARG A 41 0.94 -11.07 -1.01
C ARG A 41 0.03 -11.14 -2.23
N CYS A 42 0.56 -10.75 -3.38
CA CYS A 42 -0.01 -11.12 -4.67
C CYS A 42 0.69 -12.41 -5.15
N PRO A 43 -0.05 -13.45 -5.57
CA PRO A 43 0.56 -14.67 -6.09
C PRO A 43 1.48 -14.46 -7.29
N GLU A 44 1.15 -13.50 -8.15
CA GLU A 44 1.91 -13.18 -9.36
C GLU A 44 3.07 -12.22 -9.08
N HIS A 45 2.82 -11.23 -8.22
CA HIS A 45 3.71 -10.08 -8.08
C HIS A 45 4.50 -10.05 -6.78
N GLY A 46 4.27 -10.96 -5.84
CA GLY A 46 4.97 -11.04 -4.56
C GLY A 46 4.37 -10.17 -3.45
N TRP A 47 5.16 -9.88 -2.42
CA TRP A 47 4.72 -9.12 -1.24
C TRP A 47 4.74 -7.62 -1.46
N PHE A 48 3.76 -6.96 -0.83
CA PHE A 48 3.64 -5.51 -0.71
C PHE A 48 3.32 -5.14 0.74
N GLN A 49 3.79 -3.97 1.18
CA GLN A 49 3.49 -3.43 2.50
C GLN A 49 3.37 -1.91 2.51
N ALA A 50 2.69 -1.37 3.51
CA ALA A 50 2.56 0.06 3.73
C ALA A 50 2.37 0.33 5.22
N GLU A 51 2.78 1.51 5.66
CA GLU A 51 2.60 1.96 7.03
C GLU A 51 1.43 2.94 7.13
N VAL A 52 0.62 2.75 8.16
CA VAL A 52 -0.55 3.58 8.48
C VAL A 52 -0.28 4.22 9.83
N ILE A 53 -0.19 5.55 9.87
CA ILE A 53 0.03 6.32 11.09
C ILE A 53 -1.12 7.32 11.19
N SER A 54 -2.28 6.88 11.66
CA SER A 54 -3.55 7.67 11.69
C SER A 54 -4.00 8.33 10.38
N LYS A 55 -3.33 8.03 9.28
CA LYS A 55 -3.55 8.60 7.95
C LYS A 55 -3.36 7.49 6.92
N PRO A 56 -3.98 7.60 5.74
CA PRO A 56 -3.69 6.68 4.65
C PRO A 56 -2.18 6.63 4.35
N PRO A 57 -1.67 5.51 3.85
CA PRO A 57 -0.26 5.39 3.52
C PRO A 57 0.10 6.32 2.38
N ARG A 58 1.30 6.90 2.41
CA ARG A 58 1.82 7.67 1.28
C ARG A 58 2.39 6.79 0.19
N GLU A 59 2.93 5.64 0.57
CA GLU A 59 3.64 4.75 -0.34
C GLU A 59 3.34 3.30 0.01
N ILE A 60 3.28 2.47 -1.02
CA ILE A 60 3.22 1.02 -0.92
C ILE A 60 4.55 0.47 -1.43
N PHE A 61 5.22 -0.36 -0.63
CA PHE A 61 6.53 -0.89 -0.93
C PHE A 61 6.43 -2.35 -1.39
N PRO A 62 6.95 -2.72 -2.58
CA PRO A 62 7.22 -4.10 -2.91
C PRO A 62 8.34 -4.62 -2.00
N VAL A 63 8.10 -5.68 -1.26
CA VAL A 63 9.09 -6.24 -0.31
C VAL A 63 9.33 -7.72 -0.58
N ASN A 64 10.42 -8.26 -0.03
CA ASN A 64 10.70 -9.70 -0.10
C ASN A 64 9.85 -10.53 0.89
N ARG A 65 9.47 -9.94 2.03
CA ARG A 65 8.58 -10.51 3.05
C ARG A 65 7.97 -9.38 3.89
N PRO A 66 6.89 -9.64 4.66
CA PRO A 66 6.33 -8.64 5.59
C PRO A 66 7.37 -8.14 6.60
N GLY A 67 7.54 -6.82 6.70
CA GLY A 67 8.57 -6.17 7.50
C GLY A 67 10.00 -6.38 6.97
N GLY A 68 10.13 -6.80 5.71
CA GLY A 68 11.38 -7.06 5.03
C GLY A 68 11.95 -5.83 4.32
N ILE A 69 12.84 -6.07 3.36
CA ILE A 69 13.52 -5.03 2.59
C ILE A 69 12.74 -4.79 1.30
N ALA A 70 12.68 -3.52 0.87
CA ALA A 70 12.13 -3.16 -0.42
C ALA A 70 12.90 -3.84 -1.56
N ARG A 71 12.17 -4.37 -2.55
CA ARG A 71 12.75 -5.01 -3.74
C ARG A 71 12.44 -4.19 -4.98
N ARG A 72 13.29 -4.34 -5.98
CA ARG A 72 13.12 -3.68 -7.26
C ARG A 72 11.95 -4.29 -8.05
N VAL A 73 11.13 -3.43 -8.66
CA VAL A 73 10.15 -3.76 -9.70
C VAL A 73 10.48 -2.94 -10.93
N VAL A 74 10.46 -3.54 -12.13
CA VAL A 74 10.73 -2.82 -13.38
C VAL A 74 9.45 -2.68 -14.18
N ILE A 75 9.06 -1.45 -14.52
CA ILE A 75 7.89 -1.13 -15.35
C ILE A 75 8.36 -0.20 -16.46
N GLU A 76 8.12 -0.58 -17.72
CA GLU A 76 8.56 0.22 -18.89
C GLU A 76 10.06 0.61 -18.83
N GLY A 77 10.91 -0.28 -18.31
CA GLY A 77 12.35 -0.04 -18.15
C GLY A 77 12.73 0.85 -16.96
N LYS A 78 11.77 1.40 -16.22
CA LYS A 78 11.98 2.20 -15.01
C LYS A 78 12.00 1.33 -13.76
N GLU A 79 12.97 1.56 -12.90
CA GLU A 79 13.06 0.90 -11.59
C GLU A 79 12.16 1.60 -10.57
N ILE A 80 11.24 0.81 -9.99
CA ILE A 80 10.27 1.23 -8.98
C ILE A 80 10.58 0.48 -7.68
N TYR A 81 10.78 1.25 -6.60
CA TYR A 81 11.03 0.75 -5.25
C TYR A 81 9.90 1.09 -4.27
N ALA A 82 9.01 2.01 -4.65
CA ALA A 82 7.83 2.42 -3.92
C ALA A 82 6.75 2.91 -4.89
N PHE A 83 5.49 2.61 -4.58
CA PHE A 83 4.34 3.07 -5.33
C PHE A 83 3.69 4.21 -4.54
N PRO A 84 3.77 5.48 -4.98
CA PRO A 84 3.07 6.58 -4.34
C PRO A 84 1.57 6.35 -4.44
N THR A 85 0.84 6.63 -3.38
CA THR A 85 -0.62 6.55 -3.38
C THR A 85 -1.24 7.89 -3.78
N ILE A 86 -2.53 7.89 -4.10
CA ILE A 86 -3.32 9.11 -4.30
C ILE A 86 -3.18 10.04 -3.08
N TRP A 87 -3.16 9.50 -1.86
CA TRP A 87 -2.96 10.30 -0.65
C TRP A 87 -1.66 11.11 -0.65
N ASN A 88 -0.57 10.57 -1.20
CA ASN A 88 0.72 11.26 -1.28
C ASN A 88 0.67 12.53 -2.13
N SER A 89 -0.27 12.59 -3.07
CA SER A 89 -0.39 13.67 -4.05
C SER A 89 -1.41 14.73 -3.67
N LEU A 90 -2.13 14.54 -2.56
CA LEU A 90 -3.04 15.54 -2.01
C LEU A 90 -2.30 16.49 -1.05
N ASP A 91 -2.79 17.73 -0.95
CA ASP A 91 -2.36 18.63 0.12
C ASP A 91 -2.94 18.15 1.47
N THR A 92 -2.09 18.01 2.49
CA THR A 92 -2.26 17.00 3.55
C THR A 92 -3.06 17.46 4.78
N ARG A 93 -3.77 18.58 4.71
CA ARG A 93 -4.59 19.12 5.80
C ARG A 93 -6.07 18.74 5.66
N GLN A 94 -6.35 17.44 5.74
CA GLN A 94 -7.73 16.94 5.77
C GLN A 94 -7.87 15.73 6.69
N GLU A 95 -9.00 15.65 7.37
CA GLU A 95 -9.40 14.49 8.16
C GLU A 95 -10.13 13.51 7.26
N VAL A 96 -9.59 12.30 7.14
CA VAL A 96 -10.10 11.24 6.27
C VAL A 96 -10.02 9.91 6.99
N ASP A 97 -10.85 8.95 6.58
CA ASP A 97 -10.68 7.56 7.02
C ASP A 97 -9.34 7.00 6.48
N PRO A 98 -8.40 6.58 7.36
CA PRO A 98 -7.13 5.99 6.95
C PRO A 98 -7.28 4.70 6.13
N LEU A 99 -8.44 4.03 6.21
CA LEU A 99 -8.72 2.77 5.54
C LEU A 99 -9.62 2.92 4.31
N ASP A 100 -9.99 4.14 3.90
CA ASP A 100 -10.71 4.38 2.64
C ASP A 100 -9.85 3.91 1.44
N PRO A 101 -10.29 2.88 0.69
CA PRO A 101 -9.51 2.28 -0.40
C PRO A 101 -9.06 3.28 -1.48
N ARG A 102 -9.81 4.35 -1.71
CA ARG A 102 -9.47 5.39 -2.70
C ARG A 102 -8.11 6.01 -2.42
N TYR A 103 -7.77 6.21 -1.15
CA TYR A 103 -6.50 6.82 -0.74
C TYR A 103 -5.31 5.85 -0.81
N TRP A 104 -5.57 4.55 -1.03
CA TRP A 104 -4.56 3.50 -1.20
C TRP A 104 -4.26 3.20 -2.67
N GLU A 105 -5.05 3.75 -3.60
CA GLU A 105 -4.79 3.59 -5.03
C GLU A 105 -3.44 4.21 -5.40
N VAL A 106 -2.77 3.63 -6.39
CA VAL A 106 -1.48 4.13 -6.88
C VAL A 106 -1.69 5.38 -7.72
N ASP A 107 -0.91 6.41 -7.43
CA ASP A 107 -0.78 7.57 -8.31
C ASP A 107 0.24 7.26 -9.42
N TRP A 108 -0.28 6.90 -10.59
CA TRP A 108 0.52 6.58 -11.76
C TRP A 108 1.12 7.81 -12.45
N ASP A 109 0.45 8.97 -12.35
CA ASP A 109 0.94 10.21 -12.93
C ASP A 109 2.23 10.63 -12.24
N ARG A 110 2.28 10.47 -10.91
CA ARG A 110 3.49 10.72 -10.12
C ARG A 110 4.62 9.72 -10.38
N LEU A 111 4.27 8.48 -10.71
CA LEU A 111 5.26 7.49 -11.13
C LEU A 111 5.80 7.77 -12.53
N GLY A 112 5.08 8.51 -13.38
CA GLY A 112 5.49 8.83 -14.75
C GLY A 112 5.64 7.60 -15.64
N VAL A 113 4.93 6.51 -15.33
CA VAL A 113 4.83 5.29 -16.14
C VAL A 113 3.37 4.89 -16.25
N ARG A 114 3.03 4.16 -17.29
CA ARG A 114 1.64 3.73 -17.48
C ARG A 114 1.25 2.66 -16.46
N PRO A 115 0.01 2.67 -15.95
CA PRO A 115 -0.50 1.55 -15.17
C PRO A 115 -0.41 0.26 -15.99
N PRO A 116 0.06 -0.85 -15.41
CA PRO A 116 -0.04 -2.15 -16.06
C PRO A 116 -1.51 -2.46 -16.35
N GLN A 117 -1.78 -3.22 -17.41
CA GLN A 117 -3.13 -3.68 -17.69
C GLN A 117 -3.67 -4.43 -16.46
N ARG A 118 -4.71 -3.89 -15.83
CA ARG A 118 -5.39 -4.57 -14.73
C ARG A 118 -5.95 -5.87 -15.28
N ALA A 119 -5.76 -6.96 -14.56
CA ALA A 119 -6.40 -8.21 -14.93
C ALA A 119 -7.92 -8.00 -14.90
N ALA A 120 -8.62 -8.47 -15.93
CA ALA A 120 -10.08 -8.53 -15.88
C ALA A 120 -10.49 -9.31 -14.62
N ALA A 121 -11.42 -8.74 -13.85
CA ALA A 121 -11.90 -9.27 -12.58
C ALA A 121 -12.58 -10.62 -12.76
#